data_AF-A0A522VWZ3-F1
#
_entry.id   AF-A0A522VWZ3-F1
#
_cell.length_a   1.000
_cell.length_b   1.000
_cell.length_c   1.000
_cell.angle_alpha   90.00
_cell.angle_beta   90.00
_cell.angle_gamma   90.00
#
_symmetry.space_group_name_H-M   'P 1'
#
loop_
_entity.id
_entity.type
_entity.pdbx_description
1 polymer ?
#
loop_
_entity_poly.entity_id
_entity_poly.type
_entity_poly.pdbx_seq_one_letter_code
_entity_poly.pdbx_strand_id
1 'polypeptide(L)' 'YDGIGSLSTEVRQKLKAARPETLAAAARIPGVTPAAVTALLGHVKRSI' A
#
# COMPACT_ATOMS: atom_id res chain seq x y z
N TYR A 1 -3.17 4.06 5.99
CA TYR A 1 -3.39 2.75 5.35
C TYR A 1 -4.60 1.98 5.89
N ASP A 2 -5.15 2.31 7.07
CA ASP A 2 -6.30 1.57 7.64
C ASP A 2 -7.60 1.74 6.85
N GLY A 3 -7.77 2.87 6.14
CA GLY A 3 -8.89 3.10 5.23
C GLY A 3 -8.86 2.30 3.92
N ILE A 4 -7.85 1.43 3.73
CA ILE A 4 -7.71 0.60 2.52
C ILE A 4 -8.06 -0.84 2.89
N GLY A 5 -9.33 -1.20 2.71
CA GLY A 5 -9.91 -2.45 3.20
C GLY A 5 -9.27 -3.72 2.61
N SER A 6 -8.76 -3.66 1.38
CA SER A 6 -8.15 -4.81 0.69
C SER A 6 -6.71 -5.09 1.10
N LEU A 7 -6.09 -4.28 1.95
CA LEU A 7 -4.75 -4.56 2.48
C LEU A 7 -4.82 -5.55 3.65
N SER A 8 -3.84 -6.43 3.76
CA SER A 8 -3.66 -7.24 4.97
C SER A 8 -3.12 -6.38 6.12
N THR A 9 -3.29 -6.85 7.36
CA THR A 9 -2.75 -6.16 8.54
C THR A 9 -1.23 -6.02 8.48
N GLU A 10 -0.51 -7.06 8.06
CA GLU A 10 0.94 -7.05 7.90
C GLU A 10 1.39 -6.00 6.87
N VAL A 11 0.74 -5.97 5.70
CA VAL A 11 1.04 -4.99 4.65
C VAL A 11 0.75 -3.58 5.14
N ARG A 12 -0.36 -3.34 5.85
CA ARG A 12 -0.65 -2.03 6.45
C ARG A 12 0.45 -1.61 7.42
N GLN A 13 0.92 -2.50 8.30
CA GLN A 13 1.99 -2.21 9.25
C GLN A 13 3.29 -1.86 8.54
N LYS A 14 3.70 -2.65 7.54
CA LYS A 14 4.90 -2.40 6.74
C LYS A 14 4.86 -1.06 6.02
N LEU A 15 3.73 -0.76 5.38
CA LEU A 15 3.53 0.53 4.70
C LEU A 15 3.52 1.71 5.69
N LYS A 16 2.89 1.55 6.86
CA LYS A 16 2.92 2.57 7.93
C LYS A 16 4.33 2.86 8.44
N ALA A 17 5.17 1.83 8.54
CA ALA A 17 6.54 1.96 9.01
C ALA A 17 7.46 2.58 7.94
N ALA A 18 7.38 2.08 6.70
CA ALA A 18 8.25 2.53 5.62
C ALA A 18 7.86 3.89 5.02
N ARG A 19 6.56 4.26 5.08
CA ARG A 19 5.99 5.49 4.48
C ARG A 19 6.54 5.81 3.08
N PRO A 20 6.39 4.91 2.10
CA PRO A 20 6.92 5.11 0.76
C PRO A 20 6.26 6.32 0.08
N GLU A 21 7.07 7.18 -0.53
CA GLU A 21 6.61 8.35 -1.28
C GLU A 21 5.95 7.99 -2.62
N THR A 22 6.26 6.81 -3.17
CA THR A 22 5.75 6.36 -4.46
C THR A 22 5.26 4.92 -4.42
N LEU A 23 4.36 4.55 -5.35
CA LEU A 23 3.92 3.17 -5.53
C LEU A 23 5.09 2.23 -5.88
N ALA A 24 6.07 2.72 -6.64
CA ALA A 24 7.27 1.97 -6.98
C ALA A 24 8.12 1.66 -5.74
N ALA A 25 8.26 2.62 -4.83
CA ALA A 25 8.93 2.38 -3.54
C ALA A 25 8.14 1.40 -2.68
N ALA A 26 6.81 1.52 -2.64
CA ALA A 26 5.94 0.58 -1.91
C ALA A 26 6.11 -0.87 -2.40
N ALA A 27 6.19 -1.07 -3.72
CA ALA A 27 6.36 -2.39 -4.34
C ALA A 27 7.69 -3.08 -3.98
N ARG A 28 8.71 -2.33 -3.55
CA ARG A 28 10.01 -2.87 -3.13
C ARG A 28 10.06 -3.30 -1.66
N ILE A 29 9.04 -2.97 -0.87
CA ILE A 29 9.00 -3.34 0.54
C ILE A 29 8.79 -4.86 0.65
N PRO A 30 9.65 -5.61 1.37
CA PRO A 30 9.50 -7.05 1.52
C PRO A 30 8.14 -7.46 2.07
N GLY A 31 7.44 -8.35 1.35
CA GLY A 31 6.09 -8.81 1.69
C GLY A 31 4.96 -7.87 1.30
N VAL A 32 5.24 -6.74 0.63
CA VAL A 32 4.22 -6.02 -0.14
C VAL A 32 4.03 -6.74 -1.47
N THR A 33 2.78 -7.07 -1.79
CA THR A 33 2.42 -7.83 -2.98
C THR A 33 1.93 -6.91 -4.11
N PRO A 34 1.95 -7.36 -5.38
CA PRO A 34 1.36 -6.60 -6.48
C PRO A 34 -0.11 -6.21 -6.25
N ALA A 35 -0.91 -7.09 -5.61
CA ALA A 35 -2.30 -6.81 -5.27
C ALA A 35 -2.43 -5.63 -4.29
N ALA A 36 -1.52 -5.52 -3.31
CA ALA A 36 -1.47 -4.38 -2.41
C ALA A 36 -1.14 -3.08 -3.14
N VAL A 37 -0.22 -3.12 -4.11
CA VAL A 37 0.11 -1.95 -4.94
C VAL A 37 -1.08 -1.50 -5.78
N THR A 38 -1.83 -2.44 -6.37
CA THR A 38 -3.08 -2.14 -7.08
C THR A 38 -4.13 -1.53 -6.16
N ALA A 39 -4.24 -2.02 -4.92
CA ALA A 39 -5.13 -1.44 -3.91
C ALA A 39 -4.75 0.00 -3.55
N LEU A 40 -3.44 0.29 -3.39
CA LEU A 40 -2.95 1.66 -3.18
C LEU A 40 -3.29 2.57 -4.35
N LEU A 41 -3.07 2.12 -5.59
CA LEU A 41 -3.41 2.89 -6.79
C LEU A 41 -4.92 3.20 -6.85
N GLY A 42 -5.76 2.19 -6.59
CA GLY A 42 -7.22 2.37 -6.56
C GLY A 42 -7.68 3.35 -5.48
N HIS A 43 -7.04 3.32 -4.31
CA HIS A 43 -7.32 4.27 -3.23
C HIS A 43 -6.95 5.69 -3.63
N VAL A 44 -5.74 5.92 -4.15
CA VAL A 44 -5.29 7.25 -4.61
C VAL A 44 -6.23 7.78 -5.68
N LYS A 45 -6.58 6.98 -6.69
CA LYS A 45 -7.49 7.38 -7.78
C LYS A 45 -8.90 7.76 -7.31
N ARG A 46 -9.36 7.27 -6.16
CA ARG A 46 -10.67 7.62 -5.58
C ARG A 46 -10.61 8.88 -4.71
N SER A 47 -9.44 9.22 -4.20
CA SER A 47 -9.21 10.38 -3.34
C SER A 47 -8.93 11.68 -4.12
N ILE A 48 -8.85 11.58 -5.45
CA ILE A 48 -8.80 12.70 -6.41
C ILE A 48 -10.20 12.90 -6.97
#